data_AF-A0A7K6NK81-F1
#
_entry.id   AF-A0A7K6NK81-F1
#
_cell.length_a   1.000
_cell.length_b   1.000
_cell.length_c   1.000
_cell.angle_alpha   90.00
_cell.angle_beta   90.00
_cell.angle_gamma   90.00
#
_symmetry.space_group_name_H-M   'P 1'
#
loop_
_entity.id
_entity.type
_entity.pdbx_description
1 polymer ?
#
loop_
_entity_poly.entity_id
_entity_poly.type
_entity_poly.pdbx_seq_one_letter_code
_entity_poly.pdbx_strand_id
1 'polypeptide(L)'
;ASRGSISETSIITQLFEGQLSYQVMCLECKTVTEKPERFTILSLPVPSKSACSLEDCLKCFFQQDTLTWNNQIHCSLCGKKQDAVVKAAITKAPQIIILHLKRFEWQDKHKRKLSTAIRYPLSNLDLSPYMAQWSHESDHRDVEYNLSAVVNHSGFLDDGHYTALCKHSITKNWYSFDDDHVTKIPNSSVQTDTAYLLFY
;
A
#
# COMPACT_ATOMS: atom_id res chain seq x y z
N ALA A 1 -9.07 -9.92 -37.20
CA ALA A 1 -7.81 -9.25 -36.82
C ALA A 1 -8.07 -8.46 -35.53
N SER A 2 -7.90 -9.12 -34.38
CA SER A 2 -7.96 -8.44 -33.09
C SER A 2 -6.72 -7.57 -32.96
N ARG A 3 -6.91 -6.25 -32.87
CA ARG A 3 -5.86 -5.34 -32.44
C ARG A 3 -5.58 -5.66 -30.98
N GLY A 4 -4.62 -6.57 -30.75
CA GLY A 4 -3.97 -6.68 -29.45
C GLY A 4 -3.38 -5.31 -29.14
N SER A 5 -3.97 -4.64 -28.16
CA SER A 5 -3.36 -3.46 -27.53
C SER A 5 -2.03 -3.92 -26.98
N ILE A 6 -0.93 -3.61 -27.67
CA ILE A 6 0.41 -3.76 -27.11
C ILE A 6 0.44 -2.74 -25.98
N SER A 7 0.25 -3.20 -24.75
CA SER A 7 0.48 -2.37 -23.56
C SER A 7 1.93 -1.90 -23.65
N GLU A 8 2.14 -0.61 -23.87
CA GLU A 8 3.48 -0.03 -23.79
C GLU A 8 4.05 -0.36 -22.41
N THR A 9 5.15 -1.11 -22.38
CA THR A 9 5.84 -1.45 -21.14
C THR A 9 7.04 -0.53 -21.00
N SER A 10 7.10 0.18 -19.88
CA SER A 10 8.28 0.92 -19.42
C SER A 10 8.92 0.18 -18.24
N ILE A 11 10.16 0.54 -17.91
CA ILE A 11 10.81 0.03 -16.70
C ILE A 11 9.99 0.32 -15.43
N ILE A 12 9.22 1.43 -15.41
CA ILE A 12 8.33 1.75 -14.30
C ILE A 12 7.19 0.72 -14.19
N THR A 13 6.56 0.39 -15.31
CA THR A 13 5.48 -0.62 -15.33
C THR A 13 5.98 -2.04 -15.06
N GLN A 14 7.23 -2.33 -15.41
CA GLN A 14 7.83 -3.65 -15.16
C GLN A 14 8.19 -3.83 -13.69
N LEU A 15 8.77 -2.80 -13.06
CA LEU A 15 9.27 -2.88 -11.69
C LEU A 15 8.19 -2.59 -10.64
N PHE A 16 7.39 -1.54 -10.83
CA PHE A 16 6.55 -0.98 -9.77
C PHE A 16 5.05 -1.18 -9.97
N GLU A 17 4.58 -1.53 -11.18
CA GLU A 17 3.13 -1.65 -11.43
C GLU A 17 2.58 -3.01 -10.96
N GLY A 18 1.78 -2.94 -9.90
CA GLY A 18 0.87 -3.98 -9.46
C GLY A 18 -0.56 -3.76 -9.94
N GLN A 19 -1.43 -4.74 -9.70
CA GLN A 19 -2.86 -4.66 -9.99
C GLN A 19 -3.68 -5.11 -8.78
N LEU A 20 -4.74 -4.35 -8.52
CA LEU A 20 -5.81 -4.67 -7.58
C LEU A 20 -7.06 -5.06 -8.38
N SER A 21 -7.91 -5.88 -7.78
CA SER A 21 -9.31 -6.03 -8.18
C SER A 21 -10.20 -5.64 -7.01
N TYR A 22 -11.09 -4.67 -7.25
CA TYR A 22 -12.14 -4.29 -6.32
C TYR A 22 -13.42 -5.06 -6.66
N GLN A 23 -13.79 -5.96 -5.76
CA GLN A 23 -15.07 -6.67 -5.82
C GLN A 23 -16.14 -5.85 -5.14
N VAL A 24 -17.19 -5.55 -5.88
CA VAL A 24 -18.30 -4.71 -5.44
C VAL A 24 -19.58 -5.52 -5.51
N MET A 25 -20.13 -5.89 -4.36
CA MET A 25 -21.34 -6.69 -4.24
C MET A 25 -22.52 -5.82 -3.81
N CYS A 26 -23.56 -5.73 -4.64
CA CYS A 26 -24.82 -5.09 -4.26
C CYS A 26 -25.48 -5.88 -3.12
N LEU A 27 -25.86 -5.21 -2.03
CA LEU A 27 -26.50 -5.89 -0.90
C LEU A 27 -27.96 -6.27 -1.15
N GLU A 28 -28.62 -5.66 -2.13
CA GLU A 28 -29.99 -5.99 -2.52
C GLU A 28 -30.03 -7.22 -3.44
N CYS A 29 -29.49 -7.11 -4.66
CA CYS A 29 -29.60 -8.15 -5.69
C CYS A 29 -28.43 -9.14 -5.73
N LYS A 30 -27.42 -8.97 -4.85
CA LYS A 30 -26.21 -9.80 -4.72
C LYS A 30 -25.33 -9.88 -5.97
N THR A 31 -25.58 -9.06 -6.98
CA THR A 31 -24.71 -8.97 -8.16
C THR A 31 -23.34 -8.44 -7.75
N VAL A 32 -22.30 -9.14 -8.21
CA VAL A 32 -20.90 -8.77 -8.01
C VAL A 32 -20.36 -8.15 -9.29
N THR A 33 -19.67 -7.03 -9.16
CA THR A 33 -18.89 -6.41 -10.24
C THR A 33 -17.43 -6.35 -9.80
N GLU A 34 -16.52 -6.69 -10.70
CA GLU A 34 -15.09 -6.55 -10.47
C GLU A 34 -14.56 -5.32 -11.21
N LYS A 35 -13.72 -4.55 -10.54
CA LYS A 35 -13.07 -3.37 -11.11
C LYS A 35 -11.56 -3.50 -10.94
N PRO A 36 -10.82 -3.79 -12.02
CA PRO A 36 -9.36 -3.81 -11.96
C PRO A 36 -8.81 -2.39 -11.85
N GLU A 37 -7.77 -2.22 -11.04
CA GLU A 37 -7.06 -0.95 -10.85
C GLU A 37 -5.54 -1.20 -10.82
N ARG A 38 -4.78 -0.36 -11.51
CA ARG A 38 -3.31 -0.42 -11.50
C ARG A 38 -2.76 0.50 -10.42
N PHE A 39 -1.68 0.10 -9.76
CA PHE A 39 -1.00 0.95 -8.79
C PHE A 39 0.52 0.83 -8.91
N THR A 40 1.22 1.92 -8.59
CA THR A 40 2.69 1.92 -8.39
C THR A 40 3.08 2.10 -6.92
N ILE A 41 2.16 2.66 -6.12
CA ILE A 41 2.33 2.90 -4.69
C ILE A 41 1.03 2.51 -4.00
N LEU A 42 1.12 1.65 -2.98
CA LEU A 42 -0.03 1.29 -2.15
C LEU A 42 -0.08 2.21 -0.92
N SER A 43 -1.09 3.08 -0.87
CA SER A 43 -1.24 4.04 0.23
C SER A 43 -2.12 3.45 1.34
N LEU A 44 -1.48 2.97 2.40
CA LEU A 44 -2.09 2.26 3.50
C LEU A 44 -2.68 3.22 4.55
N PRO A 45 -3.91 2.98 5.03
CA PRO A 45 -4.43 3.69 6.19
C PRO A 45 -3.60 3.33 7.42
N VAL A 46 -3.32 4.33 8.25
CA VAL A 46 -2.67 4.13 9.55
C VAL A 46 -3.76 4.13 10.62
N PRO A 47 -4.00 3.02 11.33
CA PRO A 47 -4.96 3.00 12.42
C PRO A 47 -4.58 4.01 13.51
N SER A 48 -5.53 4.79 14.00
CA SER A 48 -5.36 5.74 15.11
C SER A 48 -5.18 5.02 16.46
N LYS A 49 -4.10 4.25 16.58
CA LYS A 49 -3.65 3.52 17.77
C LYS A 49 -2.33 4.12 18.27
N SER A 50 -1.92 3.80 19.49
CA SER A 50 -0.60 4.15 20.01
C SER A 50 0.53 3.48 19.22
N ALA A 51 0.34 2.21 18.86
CA ALA A 51 1.23 1.44 18.00
C ALA A 51 0.44 0.43 17.15
N CYS A 52 0.98 0.06 16.00
CA CYS A 52 0.49 -1.05 15.18
C CYS A 52 1.62 -1.69 14.36
N SER A 53 1.31 -2.79 13.68
CA SER A 53 2.19 -3.41 12.69
C SER A 53 1.87 -2.94 11.27
N LEU A 54 2.81 -3.13 10.34
CA LEU A 54 2.56 -2.91 8.92
C LEU A 54 1.44 -3.83 8.41
N GLU A 55 1.39 -5.05 8.94
CA GLU A 55 0.36 -6.04 8.68
C GLU A 55 -1.02 -5.56 9.15
N ASP A 56 -1.12 -4.81 10.25
CA ASP A 56 -2.38 -4.18 10.65
C ASP A 56 -2.84 -3.13 9.63
N CYS A 57 -1.89 -2.34 9.08
CA CYS A 57 -2.20 -1.35 8.05
C CYS A 57 -2.66 -2.01 6.74
N LEU A 58 -2.00 -3.11 6.34
CA LEU A 58 -2.40 -3.93 5.20
C LEU A 58 -3.77 -4.57 5.43
N LYS A 59 -4.01 -5.17 6.60
CA LYS A 59 -5.32 -5.72 6.97
C LYS A 59 -6.40 -4.64 6.89
N CYS A 60 -6.17 -3.43 7.39
CA CYS A 60 -7.12 -2.34 7.27
C CYS A 60 -7.39 -1.94 5.81
N PHE A 61 -6.38 -1.97 4.94
CA PHE A 61 -6.57 -1.68 3.50
C PHE A 61 -7.42 -2.76 2.79
N PHE A 62 -7.14 -4.04 3.06
CA PHE A 62 -7.81 -5.18 2.41
C PHE A 62 -9.07 -5.66 3.14
N GLN A 63 -9.41 -5.03 4.26
CA GLN A 63 -10.64 -5.30 4.97
C GLN A 63 -11.83 -4.91 4.09
N GLN A 64 -12.84 -5.77 4.11
CA GLN A 64 -14.10 -5.50 3.45
C GLN A 64 -14.79 -4.29 4.10
N ASP A 65 -15.25 -3.36 3.27
CA ASP A 65 -16.00 -2.18 3.70
C ASP A 65 -17.45 -2.24 3.18
N THR A 66 -18.36 -1.59 3.90
CA THR A 66 -19.78 -1.50 3.50
C THR A 66 -20.12 -0.05 3.18
N LEU A 67 -20.35 0.20 1.90
CA LEU A 67 -20.79 1.48 1.38
C LEU A 67 -22.29 1.65 1.63
N THR A 68 -22.62 2.56 2.54
CA THR A 68 -23.98 2.88 2.95
C THR A 68 -24.24 4.38 2.86
N TRP A 69 -25.50 4.78 2.97
CA TRP A 69 -25.91 6.20 3.04
C TRP A 69 -25.39 7.04 1.85
N ASN A 70 -24.54 8.03 2.12
CA ASN A 70 -23.99 8.93 1.11
C ASN A 70 -23.01 8.24 0.16
N ASN A 71 -22.51 7.05 0.51
CA ASN A 71 -21.53 6.30 -0.27
C ASN A 71 -22.15 5.19 -1.13
N GLN A 72 -23.49 5.09 -1.17
CA GLN A 72 -24.20 4.11 -2.00
C GLN A 72 -23.78 4.17 -3.47
N ILE A 73 -23.67 3.00 -4.09
CA ILE A 73 -23.30 2.86 -5.50
C ILE A 73 -24.51 2.63 -6.37
N HIS A 74 -24.46 3.05 -7.63
CA HIS A 74 -25.52 2.72 -8.59
C HIS A 74 -25.39 1.25 -9.04
N CYS A 75 -26.41 0.44 -8.77
CA CYS A 75 -26.49 -0.93 -9.26
C CYS A 75 -27.26 -0.98 -10.58
N SER A 76 -26.62 -1.45 -11.65
CA SER A 76 -27.22 -1.54 -12.99
C SER A 76 -28.44 -2.45 -13.05
N LEU A 77 -28.46 -3.55 -12.28
CA LEU A 77 -29.62 -4.45 -12.25
C LEU A 77 -30.79 -3.89 -11.42
N CYS A 78 -30.51 -3.19 -10.32
CA CYS A 78 -31.57 -2.55 -9.53
C CYS A 78 -32.06 -1.23 -10.15
N GLY A 79 -31.28 -0.62 -11.05
CA GLY A 79 -31.57 0.68 -11.64
C GLY A 79 -31.50 1.87 -10.67
N LYS A 80 -30.94 1.68 -9.47
CA LYS A 80 -30.88 2.71 -8.42
C LYS A 80 -29.65 2.58 -7.52
N LYS A 81 -29.43 3.59 -6.68
CA LYS A 81 -28.40 3.54 -5.63
C LYS A 81 -28.74 2.48 -4.60
N GLN A 82 -27.75 1.69 -4.23
CA GLN A 82 -27.87 0.60 -3.28
C GLN A 82 -26.67 0.57 -2.34
N ASP A 83 -26.92 0.05 -1.15
CA ASP A 83 -25.84 -0.35 -0.26
C ASP A 83 -25.04 -1.47 -0.90
N ALA A 84 -23.73 -1.44 -0.72
CA ALA A 84 -22.84 -2.41 -1.33
C ALA A 84 -21.66 -2.71 -0.44
N VAL A 85 -21.12 -3.90 -0.63
CA VAL A 85 -19.93 -4.37 0.04
C VAL A 85 -18.78 -4.31 -0.94
N VAL A 86 -17.65 -3.72 -0.53
CA VAL A 86 -16.45 -3.57 -1.35
C VAL A 86 -15.29 -4.28 -0.68
N LYS A 87 -14.52 -5.04 -1.46
CA LYS A 87 -13.30 -5.70 -1.00
C LYS A 87 -12.23 -5.59 -2.09
N ALA A 88 -11.02 -5.19 -1.70
CA ALA A 88 -9.86 -5.22 -2.56
C ALA A 88 -9.10 -6.55 -2.43
N ALA A 89 -8.44 -6.97 -3.50
CA ALA A 89 -7.42 -8.02 -3.48
C ALA A 89 -6.35 -7.71 -4.52
N ILE A 90 -5.11 -8.14 -4.28
CA ILE A 90 -4.02 -8.01 -5.25
C ILE A 90 -4.15 -9.12 -6.29
N THR A 91 -4.25 -8.76 -7.56
CA THR A 91 -4.28 -9.72 -8.68
C THR A 91 -2.90 -9.87 -9.34
N LYS A 92 -2.06 -8.85 -9.23
CA LYS A 92 -0.65 -8.88 -9.66
C LYS A 92 0.20 -8.10 -8.68
N ALA A 93 1.15 -8.75 -8.02
CA ALA A 93 2.11 -8.06 -7.17
C ALA A 93 3.25 -7.45 -8.03
N PRO A 94 3.75 -6.24 -7.72
CA PRO A 94 4.88 -5.65 -8.44
C PRO A 94 6.20 -6.28 -8.02
N GLN A 95 7.25 -6.15 -8.84
CA GLN A 95 8.58 -6.63 -8.43
C GLN A 95 9.17 -5.82 -7.25
N ILE A 96 8.87 -4.53 -7.20
CA ILE A 96 9.21 -3.62 -6.10
C ILE A 96 7.91 -3.00 -5.61
N ILE A 97 7.59 -3.19 -4.33
CA ILE A 97 6.39 -2.60 -3.73
C ILE A 97 6.75 -1.39 -2.89
N ILE A 98 6.11 -0.26 -3.20
CA ILE A 98 6.22 0.97 -2.43
C ILE A 98 4.97 1.09 -1.57
N LEU A 99 5.14 1.09 -0.25
CA LEU A 99 4.07 1.26 0.72
C LEU A 99 4.15 2.67 1.31
N HIS A 100 3.12 3.47 1.06
CA HIS A 100 2.96 4.79 1.66
C HIS A 100 2.08 4.68 2.90
N LEU A 101 2.59 5.17 4.03
CA LEU A 101 1.85 5.23 5.29
C LEU A 101 1.10 6.55 5.34
N LYS A 102 -0.24 6.53 5.23
CA LYS A 102 -1.11 7.72 5.22
C LYS A 102 -1.12 8.40 6.61
N ARG A 103 -0.04 9.09 6.94
CA ARG A 103 0.15 9.76 8.24
C ARG A 103 -0.53 11.12 8.33
N PHE A 104 -1.00 11.69 7.23
CA PHE A 104 -1.64 13.00 7.27
C PHE A 104 -3.13 12.88 7.08
N GLU A 105 -3.87 13.52 7.98
CA GLU A 105 -5.31 13.59 7.92
C GLU A 105 -5.80 15.00 8.22
N TRP A 106 -7.02 15.28 7.78
CA TRP A 106 -7.75 16.48 8.17
C TRP A 106 -8.66 16.12 9.33
N GLN A 107 -8.44 16.78 10.47
CA GLN A 107 -9.37 16.75 11.59
C GLN A 107 -10.04 18.13 11.64
N ASP A 108 -11.32 18.18 11.28
CA ASP A 108 -12.09 19.40 11.08
C ASP A 108 -11.41 20.37 10.10
N LYS A 109 -10.81 21.46 10.60
CA LYS A 109 -10.10 22.48 9.83
C LYS A 109 -8.58 22.45 10.03
N HIS A 110 -8.07 21.47 10.77
CA HIS A 110 -6.66 21.38 11.11
C HIS A 110 -6.03 20.14 10.46
N LYS A 111 -4.84 20.35 9.86
CA LYS A 111 -3.98 19.26 9.39
C LYS A 111 -3.34 18.60 10.60
N ARG A 112 -3.44 17.27 10.69
CA ARG A 112 -2.82 16.48 11.76
C ARG A 112 -1.89 15.44 11.16
N LYS A 113 -0.75 15.21 11.81
CA LYS A 113 0.16 14.10 11.51
C LYS A 113 0.01 13.00 12.56
N LEU A 114 -0.22 11.78 12.11
CA LEU A 114 -0.29 10.57 12.91
C LEU A 114 1.11 10.17 13.36
N SER A 115 1.31 10.20 14.68
CA SER A 115 2.52 9.77 15.36
C SER A 115 2.49 8.29 15.79
N THR A 116 1.56 7.49 15.25
CA THR A 116 1.45 6.06 15.55
C THR A 116 2.77 5.37 15.20
N ALA A 117 3.34 4.64 16.17
CA ALA A 117 4.51 3.80 15.96
C ALA A 117 4.11 2.59 15.11
N ILE A 118 4.78 2.39 13.97
CA ILE A 118 4.46 1.30 13.03
C ILE A 118 5.66 0.39 12.93
N ARG A 119 5.48 -0.86 13.37
CA ARG A 119 6.51 -1.90 13.24
C ARG A 119 6.40 -2.57 11.87
N TYR A 120 7.49 -2.57 11.10
CA TYR A 120 7.53 -3.17 9.76
C TYR A 120 8.65 -4.22 9.63
N PRO A 121 8.44 -5.37 8.99
CA PRO A 121 9.48 -6.40 8.89
C PRO A 121 10.65 -5.97 7.98
N LEU A 122 11.91 -6.16 8.41
CA LEU A 122 13.06 -5.88 7.53
C LEU A 122 13.23 -6.93 6.42
N SER A 123 12.58 -8.09 6.58
CA SER A 123 12.64 -9.23 5.67
C SER A 123 11.36 -10.06 5.77
N ASN A 124 11.05 -10.80 4.70
CA ASN A 124 9.93 -11.75 4.63
C ASN A 124 8.56 -11.10 4.88
N LEU A 125 8.33 -9.91 4.32
CA LEU A 125 6.97 -9.36 4.24
C LEU A 125 6.16 -10.21 3.27
N ASP A 126 5.18 -10.94 3.78
CA ASP A 126 4.33 -11.83 2.98
C ASP A 126 3.02 -11.11 2.56
N LEU A 127 2.82 -10.97 1.25
CA LEU A 127 1.59 -10.41 0.67
C LEU A 127 0.56 -11.49 0.27
N SER A 128 0.90 -12.77 0.38
CA SER A 128 0.02 -13.90 0.03
C SER A 128 -1.39 -13.81 0.63
N PRO A 129 -1.61 -13.32 1.89
CA PRO A 129 -2.95 -13.23 2.47
C PRO A 129 -3.87 -12.22 1.77
N TYR A 130 -3.30 -11.30 0.99
CA TYR A 130 -4.01 -10.21 0.31
C TYR A 130 -4.17 -10.46 -1.20
N MET A 131 -3.60 -11.56 -1.70
CA MET A 131 -3.73 -11.96 -3.10
C MET A 131 -5.13 -12.51 -3.40
N ALA A 132 -5.61 -12.29 -4.61
CA ALA A 132 -6.88 -12.82 -5.08
C ALA A 132 -6.79 -14.36 -5.22
N GLN A 133 -7.76 -15.11 -4.73
CA GLN A 133 -7.69 -16.59 -4.74
C GLN A 133 -7.77 -17.22 -6.15
N TRP A 134 -8.19 -16.42 -7.13
CA TRP A 134 -8.39 -16.78 -8.54
C TRP A 134 -7.28 -16.23 -9.45
N SER A 135 -6.24 -15.59 -8.93
CA SER A 135 -5.05 -15.30 -9.75
C SER A 135 -4.32 -16.59 -10.12
N HIS A 136 -3.59 -16.57 -11.23
CA HIS A 136 -2.86 -17.76 -11.68
C HIS A 136 -1.81 -18.16 -10.64
N GLU A 137 -1.55 -19.46 -10.44
CA GLU A 137 -0.50 -19.95 -9.53
C GLU A 137 0.89 -19.36 -9.82
N SER A 138 1.14 -18.92 -11.06
CA SER A 138 2.36 -18.16 -11.42
C SER A 138 2.45 -16.80 -10.74
N ASP A 139 1.32 -16.13 -10.48
CA ASP A 139 1.24 -14.80 -9.88
C ASP A 139 1.39 -14.84 -8.34
N HIS A 140 1.31 -16.04 -7.75
CA HIS A 140 1.53 -16.29 -6.33
C HIS A 140 2.97 -16.69 -6.00
N ARG A 141 3.81 -16.95 -7.00
CA ARG A 141 5.24 -17.22 -6.80
C ARG A 141 5.94 -15.87 -6.58
N ASP A 142 6.70 -15.77 -5.49
CA ASP A 142 7.53 -14.62 -5.11
C ASP A 142 6.78 -13.37 -4.60
N VAL A 143 5.80 -13.55 -3.70
CA VAL A 143 5.11 -12.46 -2.99
C VAL A 143 5.70 -12.15 -1.60
N GLU A 144 6.92 -12.63 -1.34
CA GLU A 144 7.71 -12.29 -0.16
C GLU A 144 8.72 -11.19 -0.48
N TYR A 145 8.72 -10.13 0.33
CA TYR A 145 9.57 -8.96 0.09
C TYR A 145 10.54 -8.69 1.23
N ASN A 146 11.66 -8.04 0.89
CA ASN A 146 12.69 -7.62 1.83
C ASN A 146 12.87 -6.11 1.78
N LEU A 147 12.84 -5.46 2.93
CA LEU A 147 12.98 -4.02 2.99
C LEU A 147 14.34 -3.57 2.42
N SER A 148 14.29 -2.66 1.46
CA SER A 148 15.45 -2.10 0.77
C SER A 148 15.70 -0.63 1.12
N ALA A 149 14.64 0.14 1.37
CA ALA A 149 14.74 1.52 1.80
C ALA A 149 13.54 2.00 2.64
N VAL A 150 13.75 3.03 3.43
CA VAL A 150 12.74 3.75 4.22
C VAL A 150 12.92 5.24 3.95
N VAL A 151 11.85 5.94 3.60
CA VAL A 151 11.83 7.41 3.66
C VAL A 151 11.15 7.80 4.95
N ASN A 152 11.84 8.57 5.79
CA ASN A 152 11.31 9.13 7.02
C ASN A 152 10.82 10.55 6.76
N HIS A 153 9.84 10.97 7.56
CA HIS A 153 9.41 12.36 7.61
C HIS A 153 9.29 12.81 9.07
N SER A 154 9.99 13.88 9.46
CA SER A 154 9.84 14.56 10.75
C SER A 154 9.16 15.93 10.56
N GLY A 155 8.61 16.52 11.62
CA GLY A 155 7.88 17.80 11.52
C GLY A 155 6.45 17.66 10.98
N PHE A 156 5.89 18.78 10.50
CA PHE A 156 4.51 18.97 10.06
C PHE A 156 4.36 18.86 8.55
N LEU A 157 3.12 18.89 8.04
CA LEU A 157 2.86 18.78 6.60
C LEU A 157 3.46 19.94 5.80
N ASP A 158 3.38 21.15 6.35
CA ASP A 158 3.80 22.39 5.67
C ASP A 158 5.23 22.82 6.04
N ASP A 159 5.85 22.15 7.02
CA ASP A 159 7.20 22.43 7.50
C ASP A 159 7.76 21.17 8.18
N GLY A 160 8.58 20.42 7.45
CA GLY A 160 9.10 19.12 7.86
C GLY A 160 10.39 18.77 7.16
N HIS A 161 10.98 17.64 7.54
CA HIS A 161 12.27 17.18 7.03
C HIS A 161 12.21 15.72 6.62
N TYR A 162 12.83 15.41 5.48
CA TYR A 162 12.85 14.06 4.92
C TYR A 162 14.27 13.50 4.96
N THR A 163 14.39 12.25 5.44
CA THR A 163 15.64 11.50 5.40
C THR A 163 15.39 10.12 4.81
N ALA A 164 16.44 9.47 4.32
CA ALA A 164 16.33 8.13 3.75
C ALA A 164 17.24 7.15 4.48
N LEU A 165 16.74 5.95 4.76
CA LEU A 165 17.54 4.80 5.19
C LEU A 165 17.60 3.82 4.03
N CYS A 166 18.79 3.48 3.53
CA CYS A 166 18.93 2.58 2.39
C CYS A 166 19.87 1.42 2.72
N LYS A 167 19.50 0.22 2.27
CA LYS A 167 20.32 -0.98 2.39
C LYS A 167 21.23 -1.09 1.16
N HIS A 168 22.53 -1.10 1.40
CA HIS A 168 23.50 -1.26 0.33
C HIS A 168 23.44 -2.69 -0.25
N SER A 169 23.28 -2.81 -1.58
CA SER A 169 22.96 -4.07 -2.24
C SER A 169 24.04 -5.15 -2.11
N ILE A 170 25.32 -4.75 -2.05
CA ILE A 170 26.47 -5.67 -1.97
C ILE A 170 26.80 -6.00 -0.51
N THR A 171 27.13 -4.98 0.28
CA THR A 171 27.58 -5.15 1.68
C THR A 171 26.45 -5.48 2.65
N LYS A 172 25.19 -5.33 2.24
CA LYS A 172 23.97 -5.52 3.05
C LYS A 172 23.89 -4.64 4.30
N ASN A 173 24.77 -3.65 4.44
CA ASN A 173 24.76 -2.65 5.50
C ASN A 173 23.71 -1.57 5.23
N TRP A 174 23.17 -0.99 6.30
CA TRP A 174 22.27 0.16 6.21
C TRP A 174 23.02 1.47 6.37
N TYR A 175 22.53 2.49 5.67
CA TYR A 175 23.03 3.85 5.74
C TYR A 175 21.86 4.82 5.88
N SER A 176 22.03 5.82 6.73
CA SER A 176 21.17 7.00 6.82
C SER A 176 21.73 8.08 5.91
N PHE A 177 20.85 8.66 5.09
CA PHE A 177 21.10 9.78 4.20
C PHE A 177 20.26 10.94 4.71
N ASP A 178 20.93 11.95 5.24
CA ASP A 178 20.37 13.18 5.77
C ASP A 178 21.06 14.34 5.05
N ASP A 179 20.47 14.79 3.95
CA ASP A 179 21.06 15.76 3.01
C ASP A 179 22.49 15.40 2.58
N ASP A 180 23.48 16.19 2.98
CA ASP A 180 24.91 16.01 2.71
C ASP A 180 25.61 15.04 3.69
N HIS A 181 24.90 14.56 4.71
CA HIS A 181 25.43 13.66 5.73
C HIS A 181 25.01 12.21 5.48
N VAL A 182 25.98 11.34 5.26
CA VAL A 182 25.77 9.89 5.08
C VAL A 182 26.46 9.11 6.19
N THR A 183 25.68 8.32 6.94
CA THR A 183 26.19 7.58 8.11
C THR A 183 25.76 6.12 8.06
N LYS A 184 26.69 5.19 8.28
CA LYS A 184 26.37 3.77 8.44
C LYS A 184 25.59 3.54 9.74
N ILE A 185 24.47 2.82 9.68
CA ILE A 185 23.61 2.54 10.84
C ILE A 185 23.42 1.02 11.05
N PRO A 186 23.19 0.56 12.30
CA PRO A 186 22.83 -0.83 12.57
C PRO A 186 21.36 -1.12 12.18
N ASN A 187 21.04 -2.40 11.95
CA ASN A 187 19.66 -2.83 11.63
C ASN A 187 18.63 -2.37 12.67
N SER A 188 19.02 -2.28 13.95
CA SER A 188 18.14 -1.83 15.03
C SER A 188 17.67 -0.37 14.87
N SER A 189 18.43 0.45 14.16
CA SER A 189 18.10 1.86 13.88
C SER A 189 17.27 2.04 12.62
N VAL A 190 17.00 0.97 11.87
CA VAL A 190 16.15 1.02 10.67
C VAL A 190 14.69 1.17 11.05
N GLN A 191 14.26 0.65 12.21
CA GLN A 191 12.92 0.89 12.76
C GLN A 191 12.79 2.33 13.28
N THR A 192 11.90 3.10 12.68
CA THR A 192 11.65 4.50 13.03
C THR A 192 10.15 4.78 13.15
N ASP A 193 9.77 5.62 14.10
CA ASP A 193 8.38 6.08 14.25
C ASP A 193 7.99 7.11 13.17
N THR A 194 8.98 7.65 12.45
CA THR A 194 8.83 8.65 11.39
C THR A 194 8.80 8.04 9.99
N ALA A 195 8.88 6.71 9.85
CA ALA A 195 8.78 6.02 8.55
C ALA A 195 7.51 6.46 7.80
N TYR A 196 7.67 6.90 6.56
CA TYR A 196 6.62 7.48 5.74
C TYR A 196 6.40 6.69 4.43
N LEU A 197 7.49 6.32 3.74
CA LEU A 197 7.47 5.37 2.64
C LEU A 197 8.37 4.18 2.98
N LEU A 198 7.93 2.97 2.62
CA LEU A 198 8.70 1.74 2.73
C LEU A 198 8.88 1.15 1.33
N PHE A 199 10.11 0.84 0.96
CA PHE A 199 10.47 0.22 -0.31
C PHE A 199 10.88 -1.22 -0.04
N TYR A 200 10.15 -2.14 -0.65
CA TYR A 200 10.27 -3.58 -0.48
C TYR A 200 10.51 -4.27 -1.81
#